data_AF-A0A523AUV4-F1
#
_entry.id   AF-A0A523AUV4-F1
#
_cell.length_a   1.000
_cell.length_b   1.000
_cell.length_c   1.000
_cell.angle_alpha   90.00
_cell.angle_beta   90.00
_cell.angle_gamma   90.00
#
_symmetry.space_group_name_H-M   'P 1'
#
loop_
_entity.id
_entity.type
_entity.pdbx_description
1 polymer ?
#
loop_
_entity_poly.entity_id
_entity_poly.type
_entity_poly.pdbx_seq_one_letter_code
_entity_poly.pdbx_strand_id
1 'polypeptide(L)'
;MNVVWTVLGTMAIFLARLLQSILFTIKEILMVRGNRTEASLLSLAETTVWFVAFCVVMKDLLSGPFGPTAAVKATAFLLGWSVGTFLGMEVEERMARGYATVQVISVEREDELRGGLLSRGFPLTSLEAKGRSGPRTIYQIVIPRRELSKLLHFIDQVDPKAFVTILETRGVMRGVKNLPA
;
A
#
# COMPACT_ATOMS: atom_id res chain seq x y z
N MET A 1 9.58 -42.58 -0.66
CA MET A 1 8.91 -41.49 -1.39
C MET A 1 9.99 -40.55 -1.90
N ASN A 2 10.19 -40.45 -3.22
CA ASN A 2 11.41 -39.88 -3.81
C ASN A 2 11.61 -38.41 -3.41
N VAL A 3 12.86 -38.03 -3.07
CA VAL A 3 13.26 -36.66 -2.70
C VAL A 3 12.73 -35.62 -3.69
N VAL A 4 12.68 -35.97 -4.98
CA VAL A 4 12.12 -35.17 -6.06
C VAL A 4 10.67 -34.73 -5.80
N TRP A 5 9.80 -35.62 -5.33
CA TRP A 5 8.39 -35.31 -5.03
C TRP A 5 8.24 -34.36 -3.84
N THR A 6 9.12 -34.50 -2.84
CA THR A 6 9.16 -33.60 -1.69
C THR A 6 9.54 -32.19 -2.11
N VAL A 7 10.60 -32.04 -2.91
CA VAL A 7 11.09 -30.74 -3.37
C VAL A 7 10.05 -30.04 -4.25
N LEU A 8 9.45 -30.78 -5.20
CA LEU A 8 8.36 -30.27 -6.04
C LEU A 8 7.16 -29.81 -5.21
N GLY A 9 6.73 -30.61 -4.22
CA GLY A 9 5.63 -30.25 -3.34
C GLY A 9 5.92 -29.00 -2.51
N THR A 10 7.11 -28.87 -1.95
CA THR A 10 7.54 -27.69 -1.19
C THR A 10 7.56 -26.43 -2.05
N MET A 11 8.10 -26.52 -3.27
CA MET A 11 8.14 -25.40 -4.21
C MET A 11 6.73 -24.96 -4.64
N ALA A 12 5.85 -25.93 -4.91
CA ALA A 12 4.45 -25.65 -5.25
C ALA A 12 3.73 -24.93 -4.11
N ILE A 13 3.94 -25.35 -2.85
CA ILE A 13 3.37 -24.68 -1.67
C ILE A 13 3.90 -23.25 -1.55
N PHE A 14 5.21 -23.05 -1.71
CA PHE A 14 5.82 -21.74 -1.67
C PHE A 14 5.22 -20.80 -2.72
N LEU A 15 5.15 -21.22 -3.99
CA LEU A 15 4.59 -20.44 -5.08
C LEU A 15 3.11 -20.15 -4.90
N ALA A 16 2.33 -21.15 -4.45
CA ALA A 16 0.91 -20.97 -4.17
C ALA A 16 0.68 -19.91 -3.07
N ARG A 17 1.48 -19.94 -1.99
CA ARG A 17 1.38 -18.95 -0.90
C ARG A 17 1.86 -17.57 -1.31
N LEU A 18 2.90 -17.50 -2.12
CA LEU A 18 3.37 -16.26 -2.72
C LEU A 18 2.27 -15.61 -3.57
N LEU A 19 1.73 -16.35 -4.53
CA LEU A 19 0.64 -15.84 -5.39
C LEU A 19 -0.59 -15.45 -4.56
N GLN A 20 -0.93 -16.24 -3.54
CA GLN A 20 -2.06 -15.95 -2.67
C GLN A 20 -1.89 -14.60 -1.95
N SER A 21 -0.73 -14.31 -1.37
CA SER A 21 -0.51 -13.03 -0.68
C SER A 21 -0.61 -11.82 -1.62
N ILE A 22 -0.21 -11.96 -2.89
CA ILE A 22 -0.40 -10.90 -3.89
C ILE A 22 -1.90 -10.69 -4.18
N LEU A 23 -2.68 -11.77 -4.34
CA LEU A 23 -4.14 -11.68 -4.52
C LEU A 23 -4.83 -11.06 -3.30
N PHE A 24 -4.35 -11.37 -2.09
CA PHE A 24 -4.83 -10.76 -0.86
C PHE A 24 -4.67 -9.23 -0.89
N THR A 25 -3.48 -8.74 -1.28
CA THR A 25 -3.23 -7.30 -1.41
C THR A 25 -4.12 -6.65 -2.48
N ILE A 26 -4.30 -7.29 -3.64
CA ILE A 26 -5.20 -6.78 -4.69
C ILE A 26 -6.64 -6.67 -4.17
N LYS A 27 -7.12 -7.68 -3.44
CA LYS A 27 -8.44 -7.67 -2.80
C LYS A 27 -8.58 -6.51 -1.82
N GLU A 28 -7.58 -6.27 -0.98
CA GLU A 28 -7.58 -5.17 -0.01
C GLU A 28 -7.71 -3.81 -0.72
N ILE A 29 -6.96 -3.60 -1.81
CA ILE A 29 -7.08 -2.40 -2.65
C ILE A 29 -8.49 -2.27 -3.24
N LEU A 30 -9.08 -3.35 -3.74
CA LEU A 30 -10.45 -3.35 -4.27
C LEU A 30 -11.49 -3.02 -3.19
N MET A 31 -11.31 -3.53 -1.97
CA MET A 31 -12.15 -3.20 -0.82
C MET A 31 -12.06 -1.71 -0.46
N VAL A 32 -10.85 -1.17 -0.38
CA VAL A 32 -10.62 0.27 -0.16
C VAL A 32 -11.26 1.07 -1.29
N ARG A 33 -11.17 0.64 -2.55
CA ARG A 33 -11.83 1.32 -3.69
C ARG A 33 -13.35 1.19 -3.71
N GLY A 34 -13.92 0.32 -2.88
CA GLY A 34 -15.37 0.09 -2.84
C GLY A 34 -15.90 -0.78 -3.96
N ASN A 35 -15.04 -1.51 -4.68
CA ASN A 35 -15.47 -2.45 -5.71
C ASN A 35 -15.92 -3.78 -5.08
N ARG A 36 -17.17 -3.80 -4.61
CA ARG A 36 -17.70 -4.86 -3.75
C ARG A 36 -17.73 -6.22 -4.46
N THR A 37 -18.12 -6.26 -5.73
CA THR A 37 -18.32 -7.51 -6.48
C THR A 37 -17.00 -8.22 -6.79
N GLU A 38 -16.03 -7.49 -7.33
CA GLU A 38 -14.69 -8.01 -7.61
C GLU A 38 -13.96 -8.45 -6.33
N ALA A 39 -14.05 -7.64 -5.25
CA ALA A 39 -13.43 -7.98 -3.97
C ALA A 39 -14.02 -9.28 -3.36
N SER A 40 -15.34 -9.47 -3.43
CA SER A 40 -15.99 -10.68 -2.91
C SER A 40 -15.62 -11.94 -3.72
N LEU A 41 -15.63 -11.86 -5.05
CA LEU A 41 -15.24 -13.00 -5.90
C LEU A 41 -13.78 -13.39 -5.68
N LEU A 42 -12.90 -12.39 -5.59
CA LEU A 42 -11.49 -12.62 -5.34
C LEU A 42 -11.26 -13.24 -3.95
N SER A 43 -12.00 -12.79 -2.94
CA SER A 43 -11.95 -13.37 -1.59
C SER A 43 -12.32 -14.86 -1.58
N LEU A 44 -13.35 -15.24 -2.33
CA LEU A 44 -13.78 -16.65 -2.40
C LEU A 44 -12.71 -17.53 -3.08
N ALA A 45 -12.14 -17.07 -4.19
CA ALA A 45 -11.06 -17.77 -4.88
C ALA A 45 -9.81 -17.89 -3.98
N GLU A 46 -9.40 -16.80 -3.33
CA GLU A 46 -8.23 -16.74 -2.46
C GLU A 46 -8.38 -17.69 -1.25
N THR A 47 -9.53 -17.66 -0.56
CA THR A 47 -9.78 -18.55 0.59
C THR A 47 -9.81 -20.02 0.17
N THR A 48 -10.30 -20.34 -1.03
CA THR A 48 -10.31 -21.72 -1.55
C THR A 48 -8.87 -22.23 -1.75
N VAL A 49 -8.01 -21.43 -2.38
CA VAL A 49 -6.59 -21.78 -2.59
C VAL A 49 -5.88 -21.98 -1.25
N TRP A 50 -6.12 -21.08 -0.29
CA TRP A 50 -5.56 -21.18 1.04
C TRP A 50 -5.97 -22.48 1.74
N PHE A 51 -7.26 -22.79 1.72
CA PHE A 51 -7.80 -23.97 2.40
C PHE A 51 -7.21 -25.26 1.83
N VAL A 52 -7.10 -25.37 0.50
CA VAL A 52 -6.48 -26.53 -0.15
C VAL A 52 -5.00 -26.64 0.23
N ALA A 53 -4.23 -25.55 0.16
CA ALA A 53 -2.82 -25.56 0.53
C ALA A 53 -2.61 -25.91 2.02
N PHE A 54 -3.49 -25.40 2.89
CA PHE A 54 -3.49 -25.71 4.31
C PHE A 54 -3.76 -27.20 4.57
N CYS A 55 -4.76 -27.80 3.93
CA CYS A 55 -5.05 -29.23 4.07
C CYS A 55 -3.86 -30.12 3.64
N VAL A 56 -3.16 -29.76 2.56
CA VAL A 56 -1.98 -30.48 2.09
C VAL A 56 -0.87 -30.45 3.15
N VAL A 57 -0.56 -29.26 3.68
CA VAL A 57 0.47 -29.08 4.71
C VAL A 57 0.08 -29.79 6.01
N MET A 58 -1.19 -29.70 6.43
CA MET A 58 -1.69 -30.37 7.63
C MET A 58 -1.58 -31.88 7.55
N LYS A 59 -1.85 -32.50 6.40
CA LYS A 59 -1.69 -33.95 6.21
C LYS A 59 -0.25 -34.40 6.48
N ASP A 60 0.73 -33.62 6.06
CA ASP A 60 2.15 -33.90 6.30
C ASP A 60 2.53 -33.65 7.77
N LEU A 61 2.00 -32.60 8.42
CA LEU A 61 2.25 -32.34 9.84
C LEU A 61 1.64 -33.41 10.76
N LEU A 62 0.44 -33.90 10.47
CA LEU A 62 -0.22 -34.97 11.25
C LEU A 62 0.55 -36.30 11.19
N SER A 63 1.33 -36.53 10.13
CA SER A 63 2.15 -37.73 9.97
C SER A 63 3.41 -37.71 10.86
N GLY A 64 3.74 -36.56 11.45
CA GLY A 64 4.90 -36.38 12.32
C GLY A 64 5.33 -34.91 12.35
N PRO A 65 4.94 -34.11 13.36
CA PRO A 65 5.14 -32.66 13.35
C PRO A 65 6.62 -32.24 13.37
N PHE A 66 7.53 -33.14 13.79
CA PHE A 66 8.98 -32.92 13.82
C PHE A 66 9.75 -33.69 12.73
N GLY A 67 9.05 -34.23 11.73
CA GLY A 67 9.71 -34.84 10.58
C GLY A 67 10.46 -33.79 9.75
N PRO A 68 11.64 -34.12 9.19
CA PRO A 68 12.44 -33.18 8.38
C PRO A 68 11.66 -32.65 7.17
N THR A 69 10.73 -33.45 6.62
CA THR A 69 9.84 -33.06 5.53
C THR A 69 8.72 -32.10 5.93
N ALA A 70 8.17 -32.25 7.14
CA ALA A 70 7.11 -31.38 7.65
C ALA A 70 7.65 -29.97 7.95
N ALA A 71 8.82 -29.90 8.60
CA ALA A 71 9.50 -28.63 8.88
C ALA A 71 9.78 -27.84 7.60
N VAL A 72 10.35 -28.49 6.57
CA VAL A 72 10.68 -27.83 5.30
C VAL A 72 9.43 -27.27 4.59
N LYS A 73 8.32 -28.01 4.55
CA LYS A 73 7.06 -27.54 3.95
C LYS A 73 6.43 -26.41 4.75
N ALA A 74 6.47 -26.47 6.08
CA ALA A 74 5.98 -25.39 6.94
C ALA A 74 6.79 -24.10 6.76
N THR A 75 8.13 -24.20 6.71
CA THR A 75 9.00 -23.04 6.45
C THR A 75 8.72 -22.45 5.07
N ALA A 76 8.56 -23.27 4.03
CA ALA A 76 8.19 -22.80 2.70
C ALA A 76 6.82 -22.12 2.67
N PHE A 77 5.84 -22.61 3.44
CA PHE A 77 4.52 -22.00 3.58
C PHE A 77 4.59 -20.60 4.21
N LEU A 78 5.42 -20.43 5.25
CA LEU A 78 5.62 -19.14 5.93
C LEU A 78 6.44 -18.17 5.08
N LEU A 79 7.53 -18.64 4.46
CA LEU A 79 8.38 -17.83 3.58
C LEU A 79 7.62 -17.38 2.33
N GLY A 80 6.81 -18.26 1.73
CA GLY A 80 6.00 -17.90 0.56
C GLY A 80 5.06 -16.74 0.85
N TRP A 81 4.41 -16.75 2.03
CA TRP A 81 3.58 -15.63 2.48
C TRP A 81 4.40 -14.36 2.69
N SER A 82 5.51 -14.43 3.43
CA SER A 82 6.35 -13.26 3.73
C SER A 82 6.90 -12.59 2.46
N VAL A 83 7.47 -13.38 1.55
CA VAL A 83 8.02 -12.89 0.27
C VAL A 83 6.91 -12.32 -0.60
N GLY A 84 5.77 -13.00 -0.67
CA GLY A 84 4.68 -12.51 -1.49
C GLY A 84 3.98 -11.27 -0.89
N THR A 85 3.96 -11.07 0.43
CA THR A 85 3.56 -9.79 1.04
C THR A 85 4.50 -8.66 0.62
N PHE A 86 5.81 -8.89 0.59
CA PHE A 86 6.77 -7.90 0.09
C PHE A 86 6.49 -7.52 -1.37
N LEU A 87 6.25 -8.50 -2.25
CA LEU A 87 5.85 -8.25 -3.62
C LEU A 87 4.44 -7.62 -3.73
N GLY A 88 3.55 -7.95 -2.80
CA GLY A 88 2.22 -7.37 -2.68
C GLY A 88 2.29 -5.86 -2.43
N MET A 89 3.20 -5.41 -1.56
CA MET A 89 3.43 -3.97 -1.33
C MET A 89 3.87 -3.25 -2.60
N GLU A 90 4.75 -3.84 -3.42
CA GLU A 90 5.13 -3.28 -4.73
C GLU A 90 3.93 -3.23 -5.70
N VAL A 91 3.07 -4.26 -5.70
CA VAL A 91 1.83 -4.27 -6.49
C VAL A 91 0.88 -3.18 -6.00
N GLU A 92 0.77 -2.99 -4.70
CA GLU A 92 -0.02 -1.93 -4.09
C GLU A 92 0.47 -0.56 -4.52
N GLU A 93 1.76 -0.29 -4.44
CA GLU A 93 2.36 0.97 -4.90
C GLU A 93 2.07 1.23 -6.39
N ARG A 94 2.21 0.20 -7.24
CA ARG A 94 1.90 0.31 -8.68
C ARG A 94 0.42 0.50 -8.96
N MET A 95 -0.44 -0.17 -8.19
CA MET A 95 -1.89 -0.01 -8.30
C MET A 95 -2.36 1.31 -7.70
N ALA A 96 -1.65 1.88 -6.73
CA ALA A 96 -1.92 3.15 -6.05
C ALA A 96 -1.73 4.40 -6.95
N ARG A 97 -2.19 4.33 -8.20
CA ARG A 97 -2.61 5.46 -9.04
C ARG A 97 -3.82 6.20 -8.42
N GLY A 98 -3.74 6.52 -7.14
CA GLY A 98 -4.72 7.25 -6.36
C GLY A 98 -4.26 8.69 -6.09
N TYR A 99 -5.00 9.35 -5.21
CA TYR A 99 -4.71 10.71 -4.78
C TYR A 99 -4.18 10.70 -3.34
N ALA A 100 -3.25 11.59 -3.06
CA ALA A 100 -2.82 11.91 -1.71
C ALA A 100 -3.39 13.28 -1.34
N THR A 101 -3.90 13.40 -0.11
CA THR A 101 -4.22 14.69 0.50
C THR A 101 -3.06 15.06 1.39
N VAL A 102 -2.37 16.13 1.05
CA VAL A 102 -1.25 16.68 1.82
C VAL A 102 -1.73 17.92 2.54
N GLN A 103 -1.58 17.95 3.86
CA GLN A 103 -1.78 19.12 4.68
C GLN A 103 -0.43 19.70 5.06
N VAL A 104 -0.23 20.98 4.78
CA VAL A 104 1.03 21.68 5.05
C VAL A 104 0.74 22.88 5.95
N ILE A 105 1.46 22.97 7.07
CA ILE A 105 1.42 24.11 7.98
C ILE A 105 2.82 24.75 7.95
N SER A 106 2.92 25.94 7.36
CA SER A 106 4.18 26.67 7.35
C SER A 106 4.48 27.28 8.71
N VAL A 107 5.76 27.27 9.09
CA VAL A 107 6.22 27.81 10.38
C VAL A 107 6.80 29.20 10.20
N GLU A 108 7.63 29.42 9.17
CA GLU A 108 8.43 30.64 9.00
C GLU A 108 8.20 31.36 7.66
N ARG A 109 7.74 30.67 6.61
CA ARG A 109 7.74 31.18 5.22
C ARG A 109 6.41 30.99 4.51
N GLU A 110 5.33 31.44 5.13
CA GLU A 110 3.97 31.21 4.66
C GLU A 110 3.70 31.79 3.25
N ASP A 111 4.07 33.04 3.01
CA ASP A 111 3.82 33.72 1.74
C ASP A 111 4.66 33.14 0.59
N GLU A 112 5.93 32.82 0.85
CA GLU A 112 6.83 32.18 -0.12
C GLU A 112 6.33 30.77 -0.49
N LEU A 113 5.90 29.99 0.51
CA LEU A 113 5.36 28.66 0.29
C LEU A 113 4.09 28.74 -0.55
N ARG A 114 3.14 29.62 -0.20
CA ARG A 114 1.90 29.81 -0.94
C ARG A 114 2.17 30.24 -2.39
N GLY A 115 3.02 31.23 -2.59
CA GLY A 115 3.36 31.74 -3.92
C GLY A 115 4.06 30.69 -4.79
N GLY A 116 4.97 29.91 -4.19
CA GLY A 116 5.66 28.84 -4.90
C GLY A 116 4.77 27.64 -5.23
N LEU A 117 3.80 27.30 -4.36
CA LEU A 117 2.79 26.28 -4.67
C LEU A 117 1.90 26.70 -5.85
N LEU A 118 1.42 27.95 -5.86
CA LEU A 118 0.56 28.48 -6.93
C LEU A 118 1.30 28.61 -8.27
N SER A 119 2.53 29.11 -8.26
CA SER A 119 3.33 29.30 -9.48
C SER A 119 3.70 27.97 -10.17
N ARG A 120 3.86 26.89 -9.38
CA ARG A 120 4.04 25.52 -9.87
C ARG A 120 2.72 24.82 -10.20
N GLY A 121 1.60 25.51 -10.03
CA GLY A 121 0.26 25.03 -10.38
C GLY A 121 -0.31 23.93 -9.48
N PHE A 122 0.19 23.79 -8.25
CA PHE A 122 -0.42 22.88 -7.27
C PHE A 122 -1.78 23.41 -6.81
N PRO A 123 -2.86 22.61 -6.85
CA PRO A 123 -4.15 23.00 -6.29
C PRO A 123 -4.01 23.06 -4.77
N LEU A 124 -4.31 24.21 -4.19
CA LEU A 124 -4.30 24.40 -2.75
C LEU A 124 -5.63 24.99 -2.30
N THR A 125 -6.07 24.57 -1.13
CA THR A 125 -7.15 25.21 -0.37
C THR A 125 -6.56 25.63 0.97
N SER A 126 -6.74 26.89 1.35
CA SER A 126 -6.30 27.41 2.64
C SER A 126 -7.42 27.25 3.68
N LEU A 127 -7.10 26.67 4.82
CA LEU A 127 -7.95 26.64 6.01
C LEU A 127 -7.31 27.47 7.11
N GLU A 128 -8.06 28.44 7.65
CA GLU A 128 -7.64 29.17 8.85
C GLU A 128 -7.78 28.26 10.08
N ALA A 129 -6.69 28.08 10.82
CA ALA A 129 -6.63 27.27 12.02
C ALA A 129 -5.95 28.03 13.17
N LYS A 130 -6.03 27.49 14.38
CA LYS A 130 -5.36 28.07 15.55
C LYS A 130 -4.57 26.99 16.26
N GLY A 131 -3.26 27.17 16.30
CA GLY A 131 -2.34 26.30 17.03
C GLY A 131 -1.97 26.86 18.40
N ARG A 132 -1.10 26.14 19.11
CA ARG A 132 -0.55 26.59 20.40
C ARG A 132 0.16 27.94 20.30
N SER A 133 0.81 28.21 19.17
CA SER A 133 1.59 29.44 18.95
C SER A 133 0.79 30.55 18.25
N GLY A 134 -0.54 30.46 18.17
CA GLY A 134 -1.41 31.46 17.55
C GLY A 134 -2.12 31.00 16.27
N PRO A 135 -2.70 31.93 15.50
CA PRO A 135 -3.36 31.62 14.23
C PRO A 135 -2.34 31.05 13.23
N ARG A 136 -2.76 30.05 12.47
CA ARG A 136 -1.95 29.36 11.46
C ARG A 136 -2.84 28.99 10.27
N THR A 137 -2.31 29.05 9.07
CA THR A 137 -3.00 28.54 7.88
C THR A 137 -2.57 27.11 7.59
N ILE A 138 -3.54 26.24 7.34
CA ILE A 138 -3.33 24.87 6.85
C ILE A 138 -3.60 24.87 5.35
N TYR A 139 -2.59 24.54 4.55
CA TYR A 139 -2.74 24.33 3.12
C TYR A 139 -3.08 22.88 2.85
N GLN A 140 -4.29 22.63 2.35
CA GLN A 140 -4.74 21.32 1.92
C GLN A 140 -4.58 21.17 0.41
N ILE A 141 -3.80 20.18 0.00
CA ILE A 141 -3.40 19.93 -1.39
C ILE A 141 -3.79 18.51 -1.76
N VAL A 142 -4.62 18.34 -2.79
CA VAL A 142 -5.04 17.02 -3.27
C VAL A 142 -4.41 16.78 -4.63
N ILE A 143 -3.46 15.84 -4.68
CA ILE A 143 -2.65 15.58 -5.89
C ILE A 143 -2.54 14.07 -6.18
N PRO A 144 -2.26 13.69 -7.44
CA PRO A 144 -1.89 12.31 -7.75
C PRO A 144 -0.67 11.88 -6.94
N ARG A 145 -0.68 10.64 -6.43
CA ARG A 145 0.42 10.12 -5.57
C ARG A 145 1.80 10.20 -6.23
N ARG A 146 1.88 10.12 -7.56
CA ARG A 146 3.13 10.27 -8.32
C ARG A 146 3.79 11.65 -8.20
N GLU A 147 3.02 12.70 -7.89
CA GLU A 147 3.54 14.07 -7.73
C GLU A 147 3.93 14.38 -6.28
N LEU A 148 3.64 13.46 -5.35
CA LEU A 148 3.89 13.63 -3.92
C LEU A 148 5.36 13.94 -3.64
N SER A 149 6.29 13.18 -4.23
CA SER A 149 7.72 13.39 -4.05
C SER A 149 8.17 14.78 -4.52
N LYS A 150 7.61 15.28 -5.63
CA LYS A 150 7.93 16.63 -6.12
C LYS A 150 7.41 17.72 -5.19
N LEU A 151 6.19 17.55 -4.68
CA LEU A 151 5.59 18.47 -3.71
C LEU A 151 6.39 18.51 -2.41
N LEU A 152 6.74 17.34 -1.85
CA LEU A 152 7.51 17.25 -0.61
C LEU A 152 8.90 17.87 -0.76
N HIS A 153 9.60 17.60 -1.87
CA HIS A 153 10.90 18.20 -2.13
C HIS A 153 10.84 19.73 -2.23
N PHE A 154 9.77 20.25 -2.84
CA PHE A 154 9.55 21.69 -2.90
C PHE A 154 9.29 22.31 -1.52
N ILE A 155 8.42 21.70 -0.72
CA ILE A 155 8.11 22.20 0.63
C ILE A 155 9.39 22.23 1.47
N ASP A 156 10.19 21.16 1.43
CA ASP A 156 11.44 21.05 2.19
C ASP A 156 12.50 22.09 1.76
N GLN A 157 12.56 22.43 0.46
CA GLN A 157 13.44 23.51 -0.04
C GLN A 157 13.02 24.91 0.45
N VAL A 158 11.71 25.17 0.55
CA VAL A 158 11.20 26.49 0.92
C VAL A 158 11.13 26.67 2.42
N ASP A 159 10.50 25.72 3.13
CA ASP A 159 10.30 25.74 4.57
C ASP A 159 10.63 24.35 5.17
N PRO A 160 11.90 24.10 5.53
CA PRO A 160 12.33 22.84 6.15
C PRO A 160 11.68 22.55 7.51
N LYS A 161 11.07 23.56 8.13
CA LYS A 161 10.36 23.44 9.42
C LYS A 161 8.86 23.25 9.24
N ALA A 162 8.36 23.22 8.01
CA ALA A 162 6.94 23.02 7.73
C ALA A 162 6.45 21.69 8.32
N PHE A 163 5.29 21.73 8.96
CA PHE A 163 4.64 20.52 9.43
C PHE A 163 3.76 19.95 8.31
N VAL A 164 4.10 18.75 7.84
CA VAL A 164 3.43 18.09 6.71
C VAL A 164 2.73 16.81 7.19
N THR A 165 1.44 16.68 6.88
CA THR A 165 0.66 15.46 7.10
C THR A 165 0.19 14.91 5.76
N ILE A 166 0.37 13.61 5.54
CA ILE A 166 -0.04 12.92 4.32
C ILE A 166 -1.18 11.97 4.67
N LEU A 167 -2.34 12.18 4.03
CA LEU A 167 -3.52 11.35 4.18
C LEU A 167 -3.84 10.63 2.87
N GLU A 168 -4.21 9.37 2.97
CA GLU A 168 -4.66 8.60 1.81
C GLU A 168 -6.07 8.98 1.40
N THR A 169 -6.25 9.28 0.12
CA THR A 169 -7.57 9.69 -0.42
C THR A 169 -8.16 8.55 -1.23
N ARG A 170 -9.27 8.00 -0.72
CA ARG A 170 -9.99 6.87 -1.33
C ARG A 170 -10.48 7.16 -2.76
N GLY A 171 -10.87 8.39 -3.03
CA GLY A 171 -11.35 8.83 -4.34
C GLY A 171 -11.55 10.33 -4.39
N VAL A 172 -11.43 10.90 -5.59
CA VAL A 172 -11.64 12.33 -5.83
C VAL A 172 -12.70 12.47 -6.91
N MET A 173 -13.79 13.16 -6.57
CA MET A 173 -14.84 13.53 -7.52
C MET A 173 -14.62 14.97 -7.96
N ARG A 174 -14.61 15.23 -9.28
CA ARG A 174 -14.49 16.58 -9.87
C ARG A 174 -13.18 17.33 -9.56
N GLY A 175 -12.11 16.63 -9.19
CA GLY A 175 -10.79 17.23 -8.98
C GLY A 175 -10.04 17.54 -10.28
N VAL A 176 -9.05 18.44 -10.19
CA VAL A 176 -8.16 18.80 -11.31
C VAL A 176 -7.31 17.59 -11.70
N LYS A 177 -7.40 17.15 -12.96
CA LYS A 177 -6.73 15.93 -13.44
C LYS A 177 -5.31 16.13 -13.96
N ASN A 178 -4.96 17.36 -14.39
CA ASN A 178 -3.66 17.70 -14.97
C ASN A 178 -3.05 18.87 -14.22
N LEU A 179 -1.99 18.59 -13.46
CA LEU A 179 -1.08 19.61 -12.95
C LEU A 179 -0.19 20.07 -14.11
N PRO A 180 0.12 21.38 -14.25
CA PRO A 180 1.14 21.82 -15.19
C PRO A 180 2.50 21.18 -14.83
N ALA A 181 3.25 20.85 -15.87
CA ALA A 181 4.52 20.11 -15.78
C ALA A 181 5.64 20.94 -15.14
#